data_AF-A0AAV9SZV1-F1
#
_entry.id   AF-A0AAV9SZV1-F1
#
_cell.length_a   1.000
_cell.length_b   1.000
_cell.length_c   1.000
_cell.angle_alpha   90.00
_cell.angle_beta   90.00
_cell.angle_gamma   90.00
#
_symmetry.space_group_name_H-M   'P 1'
#
loop_
_entity.id
_entity.type
_entity.pdbx_description
1 polymer ?
#
loop_
_entity_poly.entity_id
_entity_poly.type
_entity_poly.pdbx_seq_one_letter_code
_entity_poly.pdbx_strand_id
1 'polypeptide(L)'
;MAALGFAIDAPGLFASLSLSGAFEKLTPAEAKTSVKIILGSGERNTTAGGPRPHIALWDDDGHRIGQYTPNKDNIKAGFQTNIVIEYTQTEPKHSQADPYFVMLSQMNNDVICISSVLVSNGKISGAFYGDTGYKCGQSWFASENRIGSDFEAPRCVWLDANHDNDINARAISFHLHDMQPNGDKLQQYYENLDTLCNSTPRFSFWGNLLPDAIPPMFKPRLKYKNGNGADEDLSKVLDDPEHPWDRGAYMAPKKVNKKRLPYFKSLDESSSSKRYYNGICARSALQDL
;
A
#
# COMPACT_ATOMS: atom_id res chain seq x y z
N MET A 1 14.10 -15.54 -3.89
CA MET A 1 13.80 -15.18 -2.48
C MET A 1 12.30 -15.23 -2.26
N ALA A 2 11.85 -15.43 -1.03
CA ALA A 2 10.44 -15.29 -0.67
C ALA A 2 10.18 -13.85 -0.17
N ALA A 3 9.02 -13.29 -0.49
CA ALA A 3 8.52 -12.11 0.21
C ALA A 3 7.50 -12.58 1.25
N LEU A 4 7.65 -12.11 2.48
CA LEU A 4 6.73 -12.42 3.57
C LEU A 4 5.80 -11.23 3.80
N GLY A 5 4.51 -11.50 3.95
CA GLY A 5 3.53 -10.52 4.39
C GLY A 5 2.40 -11.19 5.15
N PHE A 6 1.29 -10.50 5.33
CA PHE A 6 0.09 -11.11 5.89
C PHE A 6 -1.16 -10.72 5.10
N ALA A 7 -2.11 -11.63 4.99
CA ALA A 7 -3.46 -11.33 4.56
C ALA A 7 -4.42 -11.39 5.74
N ILE A 8 -5.60 -10.82 5.53
CA ILE A 8 -6.67 -10.79 6.51
C ILE A 8 -7.87 -11.48 5.89
N ASP A 9 -8.26 -12.62 6.44
CA ASP A 9 -9.35 -13.42 5.91
C ASP A 9 -10.73 -12.76 6.13
N ALA A 10 -11.80 -13.40 5.67
CA ALA A 10 -13.16 -12.90 5.85
C ALA A 10 -13.56 -12.74 7.34
N PRO A 11 -13.25 -13.70 8.23
CA PRO A 11 -13.37 -13.54 9.69
C PRO A 11 -12.57 -12.38 10.30
N GLY A 12 -11.51 -11.90 9.65
CA GLY A 12 -10.62 -10.87 10.20
C GLY A 12 -9.36 -11.45 10.87
N LEU A 13 -9.06 -12.72 10.67
CA LEU A 13 -7.85 -13.37 11.15
C LEU A 13 -6.67 -13.01 10.25
N PHE A 14 -5.54 -12.71 10.89
CA PHE A 14 -4.28 -12.46 10.21
C PHE A 14 -3.58 -13.79 9.90
N ALA A 15 -3.28 -14.03 8.63
CA ALA A 15 -2.52 -15.19 8.18
C ALA A 15 -1.20 -14.73 7.56
N SER A 16 -0.08 -15.33 7.99
CA SER A 16 1.22 -15.14 7.35
C SER A 16 1.18 -15.73 5.94
N LEU A 17 1.59 -14.95 4.94
CA LEU A 17 1.70 -15.38 3.56
C LEU A 17 3.13 -15.29 3.08
N SER A 18 3.56 -16.33 2.36
CA SER A 18 4.86 -16.40 1.72
C SER A 18 4.71 -16.51 0.21
N LEU A 19 5.27 -15.55 -0.51
CA LEU A 19 5.34 -15.62 -1.96
C LEU A 19 6.72 -16.13 -2.39
N SER A 20 6.85 -17.45 -2.46
CA SER A 20 8.07 -18.11 -2.93
C SER A 20 8.33 -17.78 -4.41
N GLY A 21 9.59 -17.51 -4.76
CA GLY A 21 9.94 -17.13 -6.14
C GLY A 21 9.43 -15.74 -6.54
N ALA A 22 9.01 -14.90 -5.58
CA ALA A 22 8.54 -13.54 -5.84
C ALA A 22 9.54 -12.68 -6.63
N PHE A 23 10.83 -12.90 -6.41
CA PHE A 23 11.89 -12.14 -7.03
C PHE A 23 12.94 -13.07 -7.64
N GLU A 24 13.40 -12.71 -8.84
CA GLU A 24 14.70 -13.17 -9.33
C GLU A 24 15.77 -12.81 -8.30
N LYS A 25 16.79 -13.66 -8.17
CA LYS A 25 17.84 -13.45 -7.18
C LYS A 25 18.65 -12.22 -7.58
N LEU A 26 18.31 -11.06 -7.00
CA LEU A 26 19.18 -9.88 -7.05
C LEU A 26 20.55 -10.29 -6.50
N THR A 27 21.59 -10.09 -7.30
CA THR A 27 22.94 -10.38 -6.85
C THR A 27 23.33 -9.35 -5.78
N PRO A 28 24.07 -9.73 -4.72
CA PRO A 28 24.23 -8.90 -3.51
C PRO A 28 25.00 -7.58 -3.68
N ALA A 29 25.37 -7.19 -4.90
CA ALA A 29 26.22 -6.03 -5.17
C ALA A 29 25.45 -4.79 -5.68
N GLU A 30 24.20 -4.92 -6.09
CA GLU A 30 23.50 -3.83 -6.77
C GLU A 30 22.70 -2.97 -5.80
N ALA A 31 22.91 -1.65 -5.83
CA ALA A 31 22.18 -0.66 -5.02
C ALA A 31 20.79 -0.44 -5.64
N LYS A 32 19.94 -1.46 -5.52
CA LYS A 32 18.64 -1.55 -6.18
C LYS A 32 17.61 -2.28 -5.31
N THR A 33 16.35 -1.90 -5.48
CA THR A 33 15.19 -2.61 -4.91
C THR A 33 14.29 -3.09 -6.04
N SER A 34 13.87 -4.35 -5.98
CA SER A 34 12.79 -4.84 -6.83
C SER A 34 11.44 -4.63 -6.13
N VAL A 35 10.49 -4.06 -6.87
CA VAL A 35 9.09 -3.90 -6.48
C VAL A 35 8.23 -4.65 -7.48
N LYS A 36 7.48 -5.64 -7.01
CA LYS A 36 6.50 -6.36 -7.82
C LYS A 36 5.10 -5.91 -7.40
N ILE A 37 4.32 -5.42 -8.36
CA ILE A 37 2.92 -5.05 -8.14
C ILE A 37 2.04 -6.09 -8.81
N ILE A 38 1.09 -6.64 -8.07
CA ILE A 38 0.11 -7.60 -8.57
C ILE A 38 -1.28 -6.98 -8.50
N LEU A 39 -2.00 -6.98 -9.62
CA LEU A 39 -3.33 -6.37 -9.70
C LEU A 39 -4.44 -7.36 -9.44
N GLY A 40 -5.57 -6.85 -8.95
CA GLY A 40 -6.77 -7.66 -8.80
C GLY A 40 -7.36 -8.08 -10.15
N SER A 41 -8.22 -9.09 -10.11
CA SER A 41 -9.07 -9.49 -11.24
C SER A 41 -10.42 -10.00 -10.73
N GLY A 42 -11.41 -10.13 -11.62
CA GLY A 42 -12.61 -10.91 -11.34
C GLY A 42 -13.48 -11.03 -12.57
N GLU A 43 -14.31 -12.08 -12.66
CA GLU A 43 -15.19 -12.34 -13.81
C GLU A 43 -16.08 -11.14 -14.16
N ARG A 44 -16.46 -10.36 -13.15
CA ARG A 44 -17.33 -9.19 -13.30
C ARG A 44 -16.59 -7.85 -13.39
N ASN A 45 -15.27 -7.86 -13.28
CA ASN A 45 -14.47 -6.63 -13.26
C ASN A 45 -13.11 -6.82 -13.96
N THR A 46 -13.12 -6.66 -15.28
CA THR A 46 -11.93 -6.60 -16.11
C THR A 46 -11.19 -5.25 -16.02
N THR A 47 -11.74 -4.27 -15.30
CA THR A 47 -11.21 -2.89 -15.18
C THR A 47 -10.34 -2.69 -13.96
N ALA A 48 -9.92 -3.76 -13.28
CA ALA A 48 -8.95 -3.72 -12.19
C ALA A 48 -7.50 -3.40 -12.66
N GLY A 49 -7.27 -3.45 -13.98
CA GLY A 49 -6.04 -2.99 -14.62
C GLY A 49 -5.95 -1.46 -14.65
N GLY A 50 -4.77 -0.93 -14.99
CA GLY A 50 -4.58 0.51 -15.08
C GLY A 50 -3.13 0.92 -15.32
N PRO A 51 -2.86 2.23 -15.38
CA PRO A 51 -1.51 2.77 -15.52
C PRO A 51 -0.64 2.44 -14.32
N ARG A 52 0.63 2.14 -14.55
CA ARG A 52 1.58 1.90 -13.46
C ARG A 52 1.64 3.11 -12.53
N PRO A 53 1.60 2.93 -11.19
CA PRO A 53 1.77 4.03 -10.27
C PRO A 53 3.26 4.45 -10.20
N HIS A 54 3.49 5.69 -9.76
CA HIS A 54 4.81 6.10 -9.29
C HIS A 54 5.14 5.35 -7.99
N ILE A 55 6.42 5.11 -7.77
CA ILE A 55 6.91 4.44 -6.55
C ILE A 55 8.04 5.27 -5.97
N ALA A 56 8.05 5.47 -4.66
CA ALA A 56 9.15 6.08 -3.95
C ALA A 56 9.53 5.22 -2.73
N LEU A 57 10.82 5.18 -2.43
CA LEU A 57 11.41 4.38 -1.37
C LEU A 57 12.23 5.26 -0.44
N TRP A 58 12.16 4.99 0.87
CA TRP A 58 12.98 5.64 1.88
C TRP A 58 13.58 4.63 2.85
N ASP A 59 14.70 5.01 3.46
CA ASP A 59 15.28 4.31 4.60
C ASP A 59 14.53 4.64 5.90
N ASP A 60 14.95 4.02 7.01
CA ASP A 60 14.33 4.18 8.33
C ASP A 60 14.74 5.49 9.05
N ASP A 61 15.65 6.28 8.47
CA ASP A 61 15.93 7.67 8.90
C ASP A 61 15.06 8.69 8.14
N GLY A 62 14.39 8.24 7.08
CA GLY A 62 13.56 9.04 6.22
C GLY A 62 14.29 9.69 5.06
N HIS A 63 15.49 9.24 4.72
CA HIS A 63 16.18 9.65 3.50
C HIS A 63 15.59 8.89 2.30
N ARG A 64 15.30 9.60 1.21
CA ARG A 64 14.80 8.97 -0.01
C ARG A 64 15.94 8.20 -0.67
N ILE A 65 15.74 6.92 -0.93
CA ILE A 65 16.77 6.07 -1.53
C ILE A 65 16.63 6.00 -3.06
N GLY A 66 15.40 6.04 -3.57
CA GLY A 66 15.12 5.98 -5.00
C GLY A 66 13.63 6.13 -5.32
N GLN A 67 13.34 6.39 -6.59
CA GLN A 67 11.99 6.53 -7.11
C GLN A 67 11.84 5.96 -8.53
N TYR A 68 10.63 5.53 -8.86
CA TYR A 68 10.22 5.10 -10.18
C TYR A 68 9.13 6.02 -10.70
N THR A 69 9.35 6.52 -11.92
CA THR A 69 8.35 7.27 -12.70
C THR A 69 7.90 6.39 -13.86
N PRO A 70 6.61 6.04 -13.94
CA PRO A 70 6.07 5.18 -14.98
C PRO A 70 6.07 5.89 -16.33
N ASN A 71 6.17 5.11 -17.40
CA ASN A 71 5.78 5.52 -18.74
C ASN A 71 4.26 5.39 -18.90
N LYS A 72 3.73 5.55 -20.12
CA LYS A 72 2.30 5.43 -20.41
C LYS A 72 1.77 3.98 -20.47
N ASP A 73 2.55 3.00 -19.98
CA ASP A 73 2.17 1.59 -20.06
C ASP A 73 1.17 1.21 -18.97
N ASN A 74 0.17 0.42 -19.36
CA ASN A 74 -0.82 -0.13 -18.45
C ASN A 74 -0.49 -1.58 -18.07
N ILE A 75 -0.91 -1.97 -16.87
CA ILE A 75 -0.94 -3.36 -16.41
C ILE A 75 -2.37 -3.87 -16.57
N LYS A 76 -2.54 -5.05 -17.17
CA LYS A 76 -3.86 -5.68 -17.32
C LYS A 76 -4.37 -6.20 -15.95
N ALA A 77 -5.69 -6.26 -15.79
CA ALA A 77 -6.31 -6.89 -14.61
C ALA A 77 -5.82 -8.33 -14.43
N GLY A 78 -5.47 -8.71 -13.20
CA GLY A 78 -4.93 -10.03 -12.86
C GLY A 78 -3.45 -10.24 -13.18
N PHE A 79 -2.81 -9.29 -13.88
CA PHE A 79 -1.39 -9.38 -14.20
C PHE A 79 -0.52 -8.74 -13.12
N GLN A 80 0.78 -8.97 -13.24
CA GLN A 80 1.81 -8.39 -12.40
C GLN A 80 2.81 -7.59 -13.25
N THR A 81 3.50 -6.66 -12.61
CA THR A 81 4.69 -6.01 -13.17
C THR A 81 5.82 -6.04 -12.17
N ASN A 82 7.05 -6.18 -12.67
CA ASN A 82 8.27 -6.09 -11.87
C ASN A 82 8.99 -4.81 -12.24
N ILE A 83 9.29 -4.00 -11.24
CA ILE A 83 9.98 -2.72 -11.37
C ILE A 83 11.28 -2.82 -10.55
N VAL A 84 12.38 -2.35 -11.12
CA VAL A 84 13.66 -2.24 -10.42
C VAL A 84 13.92 -0.75 -10.20
N ILE A 85 14.11 -0.37 -8.93
CA ILE A 85 14.37 1.00 -8.52
C ILE A 85 15.82 1.09 -8.10
N GLU A 86 16.59 1.90 -8.82
CA GLU A 86 18.00 2.16 -8.50
C GLU A 86 18.13 3.21 -7.40
N TYR A 87 19.17 3.08 -6.57
CA TYR A 87 19.44 3.96 -5.43
C TYR A 87 20.14 5.25 -5.86
N THR A 88 19.52 5.97 -6.81
CA THR A 88 20.06 7.21 -7.40
C THR A 88 19.99 8.40 -6.44
N GLN A 89 19.28 8.26 -5.32
CA GLN A 89 19.00 9.33 -4.35
C GLN A 89 19.67 9.13 -2.99
N THR A 90 20.45 8.06 -2.81
CA THR A 90 21.27 7.87 -1.60
C THR A 90 22.47 8.82 -1.57
N GLU A 91 23.05 9.02 -0.38
CA GLU A 91 24.28 9.79 -0.18
C GLU A 91 25.33 8.92 0.52
N PRO A 92 26.42 8.51 -0.18
CA PRO A 92 26.73 8.77 -1.59
C PRO A 92 25.78 8.04 -2.56
N LYS A 93 25.60 8.58 -3.78
CA LYS A 93 24.71 7.98 -4.80
C LYS A 93 25.09 6.54 -5.08
N HIS A 94 24.09 5.68 -5.29
CA HIS A 94 24.26 4.25 -5.50
C HIS A 94 24.93 3.52 -4.33
N SER A 95 24.93 4.10 -3.13
CA SER A 95 25.25 3.36 -1.91
C SER A 95 24.09 2.47 -1.51
N GLN A 96 24.41 1.34 -0.88
CA GLN A 96 23.44 0.39 -0.35
C GLN A 96 22.59 1.01 0.76
N ALA A 97 21.28 0.82 0.67
CA ALA A 97 20.29 1.21 1.66
C ALA A 97 19.14 0.20 1.72
N ASP A 98 18.41 0.21 2.83
CA ASP A 98 17.29 -0.69 3.08
C ASP A 98 15.95 0.07 2.93
N PRO A 99 15.03 -0.36 2.04
CA PRO A 99 13.75 0.32 1.79
C PRO A 99 12.73 0.06 2.91
N TYR A 100 12.80 0.83 3.99
CA TYR A 100 11.87 0.69 5.11
C TYR A 100 10.51 1.32 4.85
N PHE A 101 10.42 2.40 4.07
CA PHE A 101 9.14 3.00 3.69
C PHE A 101 8.94 2.94 2.18
N VAL A 102 7.71 2.62 1.79
CA VAL A 102 7.30 2.47 0.39
C VAL A 102 6.07 3.32 0.18
N MET A 103 6.04 4.08 -0.91
CA MET A 103 4.86 4.83 -1.33
C MET A 103 4.55 4.52 -2.79
N LEU A 104 3.27 4.27 -3.07
CA LEU A 104 2.74 4.21 -4.44
C LEU A 104 1.80 5.39 -4.62
N SER A 105 1.93 6.12 -5.72
CA SER A 105 1.08 7.27 -6.04
C SER A 105 0.63 7.23 -7.49
N GLN A 106 -0.69 7.32 -7.72
CA GLN A 106 -1.29 7.40 -9.04
C GLN A 106 -1.33 8.86 -9.51
N MET A 107 -0.82 9.14 -10.71
CA MET A 107 -0.87 10.46 -11.33
C MET A 107 -1.81 10.52 -12.53
N ASN A 108 -2.23 9.36 -13.04
CA ASN A 108 -3.20 9.24 -14.11
C ASN A 108 -4.63 9.21 -13.54
N ASN A 109 -5.58 9.75 -14.29
CA ASN A 109 -7.01 9.70 -13.95
C ASN A 109 -7.62 8.30 -14.18
N ASP A 110 -6.91 7.40 -14.87
CA ASP A 110 -7.31 6.01 -14.95
C ASP A 110 -6.95 5.27 -13.65
N VAL A 111 -7.95 4.60 -13.08
CA VAL A 111 -7.84 3.84 -11.84
C VAL A 111 -6.96 2.60 -11.97
N ILE A 112 -6.42 2.13 -10.85
CA ILE A 112 -5.71 0.84 -10.77
C ILE A 112 -6.08 0.12 -9.46
N CYS A 113 -6.32 -1.20 -9.50
CA CYS A 113 -6.62 -1.98 -8.29
C CYS A 113 -5.46 -2.87 -7.87
N ILE A 114 -4.81 -2.53 -6.77
CA ILE A 114 -3.61 -3.21 -6.28
C ILE A 114 -4.00 -4.29 -5.28
N SER A 115 -3.75 -5.55 -5.63
CA SER A 115 -3.98 -6.70 -4.76
C SER A 115 -2.79 -6.96 -3.85
N SER A 116 -1.56 -6.79 -4.37
CA SER A 116 -0.35 -6.90 -3.55
C SER A 116 0.80 -6.07 -4.10
N VAL A 117 1.67 -5.61 -3.19
CA VAL A 117 2.96 -4.99 -3.51
C VAL A 117 4.03 -5.74 -2.74
N LEU A 118 4.95 -6.36 -3.46
CA LEU A 118 6.10 -7.05 -2.87
C LEU A 118 7.31 -6.16 -3.08
N VAL A 119 8.16 -6.04 -2.05
CA VAL A 119 9.39 -5.26 -2.10
C VAL A 119 10.56 -6.10 -1.60
N SER A 120 11.70 -6.04 -2.28
CA SER A 120 12.94 -6.70 -1.84
C SER A 120 14.19 -6.03 -2.41
N ASN A 121 15.22 -5.85 -1.57
CA ASN A 121 16.56 -5.44 -1.99
C ASN A 121 17.61 -6.58 -1.83
N GLY A 122 17.15 -7.80 -1.53
CA GLY A 122 18.02 -8.93 -1.26
C GLY A 122 18.42 -9.13 0.21
N LYS A 123 18.37 -8.08 1.03
CA LYS A 123 18.60 -8.13 2.48
C LYS A 123 17.29 -8.09 3.26
N ILE A 124 16.40 -7.18 2.88
CA ILE A 124 15.05 -7.05 3.43
C ILE A 124 14.02 -7.38 2.36
N SER A 125 12.90 -7.95 2.77
CA SER A 125 11.76 -8.18 1.88
C SER A 125 10.46 -8.12 2.65
N GLY A 126 9.39 -7.66 2.02
CA GLY A 126 8.06 -7.63 2.62
C GLY A 126 6.97 -7.57 1.56
N ALA A 127 5.74 -7.84 1.97
CA ALA A 127 4.59 -7.77 1.09
C ALA A 127 3.44 -7.01 1.76
N PHE A 128 2.96 -5.98 1.07
CA PHE A 128 1.66 -5.38 1.33
C PHE A 128 0.59 -6.17 0.58
N TYR A 129 -0.54 -6.43 1.25
CA TYR A 129 -1.73 -7.02 0.65
C TYR A 129 -2.89 -6.05 0.78
N GLY A 130 -3.72 -5.95 -0.25
CA GLY A 130 -4.84 -4.99 -0.28
C GLY A 130 -5.85 -5.21 0.85
N ASP A 131 -5.88 -6.38 1.50
CA ASP A 131 -6.65 -6.58 2.73
C ASP A 131 -6.28 -5.61 3.85
N THR A 132 -5.03 -5.17 3.93
CA THR A 132 -4.59 -4.13 4.88
C THR A 132 -5.32 -2.82 4.60
N GLY A 133 -5.32 -2.36 3.35
CA GLY A 133 -6.03 -1.14 2.98
C GLY A 133 -7.53 -1.27 3.14
N TYR A 134 -8.12 -2.41 2.78
CA TYR A 134 -9.55 -2.70 3.03
C TYR A 134 -9.89 -2.57 4.52
N LYS A 135 -9.14 -3.25 5.40
CA LYS A 135 -9.41 -3.21 6.85
C LYS A 135 -9.24 -1.82 7.44
N CYS A 136 -8.37 -0.99 6.87
CA CYS A 136 -8.19 0.38 7.30
C CYS A 136 -9.11 1.40 6.60
N GLY A 137 -10.05 0.96 5.74
CA GLY A 137 -11.10 1.81 5.17
C GLY A 137 -10.80 2.39 3.79
N GLN A 138 -9.82 1.87 3.06
CA GLN A 138 -9.57 2.25 1.67
C GLN A 138 -10.65 1.68 0.72
N SER A 139 -10.98 2.41 -0.34
CA SER A 139 -11.84 1.90 -1.42
C SER A 139 -11.23 0.65 -2.06
N TRP A 140 -12.01 -0.42 -2.20
CA TRP A 140 -11.50 -1.76 -2.52
C TRP A 140 -12.43 -2.55 -3.45
N PHE A 141 -11.92 -3.69 -3.95
CA PHE A 141 -12.65 -4.66 -4.76
C PHE A 141 -12.28 -6.10 -4.35
N ALA A 142 -13.27 -6.99 -4.37
CA ALA A 142 -13.09 -8.42 -4.10
C ALA A 142 -12.39 -9.09 -5.30
N SER A 143 -11.07 -9.20 -5.22
CA SER A 143 -10.27 -9.86 -6.26
C SER A 143 -10.43 -11.37 -6.21
N GLU A 144 -10.53 -11.98 -7.37
CA GLU A 144 -10.44 -13.42 -7.61
C GLU A 144 -9.01 -13.83 -8.04
N ASN A 145 -8.09 -12.86 -8.19
CA ASN A 145 -6.70 -13.14 -8.52
C ASN A 145 -6.01 -13.84 -7.34
N ARG A 146 -5.59 -15.09 -7.56
CA ARG A 146 -4.92 -15.90 -6.55
C ARG A 146 -3.42 -15.70 -6.62
N ILE A 147 -2.80 -15.39 -5.49
CA ILE A 147 -1.37 -15.11 -5.38
C ILE A 147 -0.72 -15.97 -4.30
N GLY A 148 0.52 -16.39 -4.57
CA GLY A 148 1.33 -17.18 -3.64
C GLY A 148 1.13 -18.68 -3.76
N SER A 149 1.90 -19.43 -2.98
CA SER A 149 1.79 -20.89 -2.92
C SER A 149 0.46 -21.36 -2.33
N ASP A 150 -0.13 -20.52 -1.49
CA ASP A 150 -1.33 -20.84 -0.74
C ASP A 150 -2.61 -20.47 -1.51
N PHE A 151 -2.45 -19.94 -2.74
CA PHE A 151 -3.55 -19.58 -3.64
C PHE A 151 -4.56 -18.60 -3.04
N GLU A 152 -4.09 -17.72 -2.16
CA GLU A 152 -4.94 -16.72 -1.52
C GLU A 152 -5.40 -15.67 -2.51
N ALA A 153 -6.64 -15.21 -2.36
CA ALA A 153 -7.24 -14.18 -3.21
C ALA A 153 -7.44 -12.89 -2.39
N PRO A 154 -6.38 -12.11 -2.16
CA PRO A 154 -6.46 -10.93 -1.34
C PRO A 154 -7.24 -9.85 -2.07
N ARG A 155 -8.01 -9.08 -1.29
CA ARG A 155 -8.73 -7.92 -1.83
C ARG A 155 -7.75 -6.98 -2.51
N CYS A 156 -8.22 -6.26 -3.52
CA CYS A 156 -7.44 -5.20 -4.13
C CYS A 156 -7.98 -3.83 -3.71
N VAL A 157 -7.08 -2.86 -3.60
CA VAL A 157 -7.41 -1.48 -3.22
C VAL A 157 -7.18 -0.54 -4.38
N TRP A 158 -8.09 0.41 -4.55
CA TRP A 158 -8.06 1.35 -5.67
C TRP A 158 -7.11 2.51 -5.38
N LEU A 159 -6.32 2.87 -6.40
CA LEU A 159 -5.66 4.17 -6.49
C LEU A 159 -6.22 4.93 -7.69
N ASP A 160 -6.57 6.19 -7.47
CA ASP A 160 -7.15 7.08 -8.46
C ASP A 160 -6.73 8.53 -8.23
N ALA A 161 -6.26 9.21 -9.26
CA ALA A 161 -5.86 10.60 -9.16
C ALA A 161 -7.04 11.58 -9.09
N ASN A 162 -8.13 11.33 -9.82
CA ASN A 162 -9.25 12.29 -9.89
C ASN A 162 -10.43 11.95 -8.95
N HIS A 163 -10.35 10.84 -8.21
CA HIS A 163 -11.34 10.40 -7.22
C HIS A 163 -12.72 10.08 -7.82
N ASP A 164 -12.75 9.55 -9.04
CA ASP A 164 -13.96 9.06 -9.66
C ASP A 164 -14.60 7.95 -8.81
N ASN A 165 -15.94 7.92 -8.78
CA ASN A 165 -16.72 6.95 -8.00
C ASN A 165 -16.37 6.91 -6.50
N ASP A 166 -16.02 8.06 -5.91
CA ASP A 166 -15.68 8.20 -4.51
C ASP A 166 -14.47 7.33 -4.08
N ILE A 167 -13.55 7.02 -5.01
CA ILE A 167 -12.28 6.38 -4.67
C ILE A 167 -11.47 7.32 -3.78
N ASN A 168 -11.20 6.89 -2.55
CA ASN A 168 -10.69 7.77 -1.50
C ASN A 168 -9.17 7.91 -1.45
N ALA A 169 -8.44 7.29 -2.38
CA ALA A 169 -6.99 7.23 -2.36
C ALA A 169 -6.37 7.46 -3.74
N ARG A 170 -5.48 8.43 -3.85
CA ARG A 170 -4.50 8.54 -4.94
C ARG A 170 -3.25 7.74 -4.65
N ALA A 171 -2.89 7.64 -3.37
CA ALA A 171 -1.64 7.04 -2.95
C ALA A 171 -1.81 6.17 -1.71
N ILE A 172 -0.87 5.25 -1.54
CA ILE A 172 -0.67 4.50 -0.29
C ILE A 172 0.77 4.63 0.14
N SER A 173 1.02 4.64 1.44
CA SER A 173 2.34 4.50 2.02
C SER A 173 2.32 3.46 3.14
N PHE A 174 3.38 2.69 3.25
CA PHE A 174 3.52 1.71 4.32
C PHE A 174 4.98 1.53 4.75
N HIS A 175 5.14 1.17 6.02
CA HIS A 175 6.40 0.75 6.61
C HIS A 175 6.60 -0.75 6.35
N LEU A 176 7.56 -1.10 5.50
CA LEU A 176 7.80 -2.45 5.00
C LEU A 176 8.09 -3.44 6.12
N HIS A 177 8.81 -3.03 7.16
CA HIS A 177 9.11 -3.89 8.30
C HIS A 177 7.85 -4.28 9.07
N ASP A 178 6.88 -3.37 9.20
CA ASP A 178 5.61 -3.64 9.87
C ASP A 178 4.63 -4.46 9.01
N MET A 179 4.92 -4.63 7.72
CA MET A 179 4.21 -5.56 6.82
C MET A 179 4.76 -6.99 6.90
N GLN A 180 5.92 -7.22 7.54
CA GLN A 180 6.47 -8.56 7.72
C GLN A 180 5.70 -9.30 8.83
N PRO A 181 5.26 -10.55 8.60
CA PRO A 181 4.51 -11.32 9.58
C PRO A 181 5.43 -11.78 10.71
N ASN A 182 5.01 -11.52 11.95
CA ASN A 182 5.56 -12.10 13.16
C ASN A 182 4.39 -12.42 14.10
N GLY A 183 4.42 -13.56 14.80
CA GLY A 183 3.30 -14.00 15.66
C GLY A 183 2.88 -12.93 16.68
N ASP A 184 3.82 -12.30 17.38
CA ASP A 184 3.53 -11.26 18.38
C ASP A 184 2.96 -10.00 17.72
N LYS A 185 3.47 -9.64 16.53
CA LYS A 185 2.99 -8.48 15.77
C LYS A 185 1.56 -8.69 15.25
N LEU A 186 1.30 -9.85 14.66
CA LEU A 186 -0.03 -10.18 14.14
C LEU A 186 -1.06 -10.27 15.27
N GLN A 187 -0.66 -10.81 16.43
CA GLN A 187 -1.50 -10.82 17.63
C GLN A 187 -1.82 -9.38 18.08
N GLN A 188 -0.85 -8.47 18.06
CA GLN A 188 -1.10 -7.06 18.38
C GLN A 188 -2.09 -6.42 17.40
N TYR A 189 -2.00 -6.68 16.09
CA TYR A 189 -2.96 -6.16 15.11
C TYR A 189 -4.36 -6.75 15.31
N TYR A 190 -4.44 -8.01 15.72
CA TYR A 190 -5.70 -8.67 16.04
C TYR A 190 -6.36 -8.08 17.31
N GLU A 191 -5.57 -7.84 18.36
CA GLU A 191 -6.07 -7.29 19.63
C GLU A 191 -6.36 -5.78 19.56
N ASN A 192 -5.58 -5.05 18.78
CA ASN A 192 -5.69 -3.61 18.64
C ASN A 192 -5.38 -3.17 17.19
N LEU A 193 -6.41 -3.21 16.35
CA LEU A 193 -6.32 -2.83 14.94
C LEU A 193 -5.88 -1.38 14.73
N ASP A 194 -6.07 -0.49 15.71
CA ASP A 194 -5.58 0.89 15.65
C ASP A 194 -4.07 0.95 15.53
N THR A 195 -3.36 -0.06 16.06
CA THR A 195 -1.90 -0.13 15.90
C THR A 195 -1.49 -0.36 14.44
N LEU A 196 -2.39 -0.78 13.55
CA LEU A 196 -2.18 -0.86 12.11
C LEU A 196 -2.85 0.31 11.37
N CYS A 197 -4.15 0.54 11.62
CA CYS A 197 -4.97 1.46 10.82
C CYS A 197 -4.97 2.92 11.31
N ASN A 198 -4.72 3.14 12.60
CA ASN A 198 -4.54 4.46 13.20
C ASN A 198 -3.06 4.67 13.57
N SER A 199 -2.17 4.19 12.71
CA SER A 199 -0.74 4.40 12.78
C SER A 199 -0.25 4.90 11.42
N THR A 200 -0.37 6.21 11.21
CA THR A 200 -0.13 6.81 9.89
C THR A 200 1.25 6.50 9.27
N PRO A 201 2.36 6.51 10.03
CA PRO A 201 3.64 6.11 9.47
C PRO A 201 3.71 4.62 9.08
N ARG A 202 2.97 3.75 9.78
CA ARG A 202 2.95 2.31 9.50
C ARG A 202 2.17 1.97 8.24
N PHE A 203 0.94 2.49 8.14
CA PHE A 203 0.11 2.34 6.95
C PHE A 203 -0.81 3.55 6.83
N SER A 204 -0.93 4.05 5.60
CA SER A 204 -1.90 5.07 5.25
C SER A 204 -2.23 4.99 3.78
N PHE A 205 -3.50 5.29 3.45
CA PHE A 205 -3.88 5.76 2.13
C PHE A 205 -4.10 7.27 2.17
N TRP A 206 -3.92 7.93 1.03
CA TRP A 206 -3.89 9.38 0.93
C TRP A 206 -4.76 9.85 -0.20
N GLY A 207 -5.54 10.90 0.05
CA GLY A 207 -6.36 11.55 -0.96
C GLY A 207 -5.51 12.09 -2.09
N ASN A 208 -4.55 12.99 -1.84
CA ASN A 208 -3.88 13.71 -2.94
C ASN A 208 -2.36 13.57 -2.99
N LEU A 209 -1.78 12.66 -2.20
CA LEU A 209 -0.33 12.63 -2.01
C LEU A 209 0.41 12.33 -3.31
N LEU A 210 1.29 13.27 -3.72
CA LEU A 210 2.02 13.24 -4.98
C LEU A 210 3.27 12.36 -4.90
N PRO A 211 3.84 11.92 -6.04
CA PRO A 211 5.04 11.08 -6.06
C PRO A 211 6.24 11.66 -5.33
N ASP A 212 6.41 12.99 -5.37
CA ASP A 212 7.52 13.69 -4.70
C ASP A 212 7.23 14.06 -3.25
N ALA A 213 6.06 13.71 -2.73
CA ALA A 213 5.72 13.92 -1.34
C ALA A 213 6.59 13.09 -0.38
N ILE A 214 6.56 13.45 0.90
CA ILE A 214 7.20 12.70 1.98
C ILE A 214 6.09 12.22 2.92
N PRO A 215 5.78 10.91 2.96
CA PRO A 215 4.82 10.39 3.93
C PRO A 215 5.40 10.52 5.36
N PRO A 216 4.55 10.55 6.39
CA PRO A 216 5.02 10.51 7.77
C PRO A 216 5.83 9.25 8.05
N MET A 217 6.85 9.40 8.89
CA MET A 217 7.77 8.33 9.29
C MET A 217 7.89 8.33 10.81
N PHE A 218 8.27 7.20 11.39
CA PHE A 218 8.48 7.09 12.83
C PHE A 218 9.71 7.89 13.27
N LYS A 219 9.49 8.89 14.12
CA LYS A 219 10.54 9.72 14.72
C LYS A 219 10.28 9.86 16.22
N PRO A 220 11.05 9.19 17.10
CA PRO A 220 12.15 8.26 16.79
C PRO A 220 11.65 6.94 16.15
N ARG A 221 12.59 6.15 15.62
CA ARG A 221 12.33 4.78 15.15
C ARG A 221 11.64 3.94 16.22
N LEU A 222 10.75 3.06 15.78
CA LEU A 222 10.08 2.13 16.68
C LEU A 222 11.07 1.09 17.21
N LYS A 223 10.73 0.56 18.39
CA LYS A 223 11.40 -0.60 18.96
C LYS A 223 10.40 -1.72 19.06
N TYR A 224 10.88 -2.93 18.80
CA TYR A 224 10.06 -4.12 18.70
C TYR A 224 10.59 -5.19 19.64
N LYS A 225 9.69 -5.91 20.29
CA LYS A 225 10.01 -7.10 21.05
C LYS A 225 10.57 -8.15 20.10
N ASN A 226 11.61 -8.86 20.52
CA ASN A 226 12.17 -9.99 19.78
C ASN A 226 12.58 -9.64 18.32
N GLY A 227 13.01 -8.40 18.07
CA GLY A 227 13.49 -7.95 16.75
C GLY A 227 12.39 -7.38 15.86
N ASN A 228 11.39 -8.17 15.47
CA ASN A 228 10.28 -7.73 14.60
C ASN A 228 8.88 -8.10 15.12
N GLY A 229 8.78 -8.43 16.42
CA GLY A 229 7.52 -8.74 17.09
C GLY A 229 6.71 -7.49 17.46
N ALA A 230 5.84 -7.62 18.46
CA ALA A 230 4.99 -6.52 18.93
C ALA A 230 5.79 -5.26 19.28
N ASP A 231 5.16 -4.11 19.19
CA ASP A 231 5.76 -2.83 19.54
C ASP A 231 6.05 -2.78 21.04
N GLU A 232 7.21 -2.23 21.42
CA GLU A 232 7.55 -2.04 22.83
C GLU A 232 6.70 -0.94 23.49
N ASP A 233 6.24 0.04 22.69
CA ASP A 233 5.56 1.24 23.17
C ASP A 233 4.47 1.69 22.18
N LEU A 234 3.21 1.33 22.47
CA LEU A 234 2.07 1.64 21.62
C LEU A 234 1.80 3.14 21.50
N SER A 235 2.23 3.95 22.46
CA SER A 235 1.99 5.41 22.43
C SER A 235 2.77 6.11 21.30
N LYS A 236 3.83 5.48 20.79
CA LYS A 236 4.63 5.96 19.65
C LYS A 236 4.09 5.49 18.31
N VAL A 237 3.19 4.52 18.33
CA VAL A 237 2.61 3.88 17.15
C VAL A 237 1.32 4.57 16.77
N LEU A 238 0.47 4.82 17.77
CA LEU A 238 -0.87 5.36 17.58
C LEU A 238 -0.82 6.84 17.20
N ASP A 239 -1.66 7.21 16.26
CA ASP A 239 -1.92 8.60 15.92
C ASP A 239 -2.60 9.31 17.08
N ASP A 240 -2.31 10.61 17.21
CA ASP A 240 -2.97 11.45 18.19
C ASP A 240 -4.38 11.80 17.70
N PRO A 241 -5.45 11.35 18.39
CA PRO A 241 -6.82 11.62 17.97
C PRO A 241 -7.20 13.11 18.05
N GLU A 242 -6.47 13.92 18.84
CA GLU A 242 -6.68 15.36 18.92
C GLU A 242 -6.01 16.12 17.77
N HIS A 243 -4.96 15.51 17.20
CA HIS A 243 -4.15 16.07 16.14
C HIS A 243 -4.00 15.09 14.96
N PRO A 244 -5.11 14.74 14.26
CA PRO A 244 -5.08 13.77 13.18
C PRO A 244 -4.23 14.28 12.00
N TRP A 245 -3.72 13.36 11.20
CA TRP A 245 -3.02 13.69 9.97
C TRP A 245 -3.97 14.18 8.89
N ASP A 246 -3.54 15.20 8.13
CA ASP A 246 -4.21 15.62 6.90
C ASP A 246 -4.04 14.56 5.80
N ARG A 247 -5.00 13.64 5.72
CA ARG A 247 -5.07 12.59 4.68
C ARG A 247 -5.25 13.17 3.27
N GLY A 248 -5.66 14.43 3.13
CA GLY A 248 -5.86 15.11 1.85
C GLY A 248 -4.64 15.86 1.33
N ALA A 249 -3.49 15.81 2.03
CA ALA A 249 -2.31 16.57 1.68
C ALA A 249 -1.66 16.13 0.35
N TYR A 250 -1.02 17.08 -0.33
CA TYR A 250 -0.33 16.85 -1.60
C TYR A 250 1.16 16.51 -1.45
N MET A 251 1.88 17.13 -0.51
CA MET A 251 3.36 17.04 -0.44
C MET A 251 3.92 16.60 0.92
N ALA A 252 3.40 17.15 2.01
CA ALA A 252 3.88 16.84 3.35
C ALA A 252 2.67 16.84 4.28
N PRO A 253 2.04 15.67 4.52
CA PRO A 253 0.96 15.55 5.49
C PRO A 253 1.38 16.12 6.83
N LYS A 254 0.51 16.90 7.46
CA LYS A 254 0.75 17.49 8.77
C LYS A 254 -0.39 17.09 9.71
N LYS A 255 -0.07 17.04 10.99
CA LYS A 255 -1.09 16.97 12.03
C LYS A 255 -1.88 18.28 12.06
N VAL A 256 -3.20 18.21 12.17
CA VAL A 256 -4.09 19.38 12.19
C VAL A 256 -4.79 19.49 13.54
N ASN A 257 -4.96 20.72 14.07
CA ASN A 257 -5.68 20.94 15.33
C ASN A 257 -7.18 20.74 15.09
N LYS A 258 -7.74 19.64 15.64
CA LYS A 258 -9.16 19.19 15.68
C LYS A 258 -10.11 19.52 14.50
N LYS A 259 -10.53 18.42 13.85
CA LYS A 259 -11.60 18.17 12.87
C LYS A 259 -12.04 19.36 11.98
N ARG A 260 -11.40 19.50 10.81
CA ARG A 260 -12.25 19.62 9.61
C ARG A 260 -13.07 18.33 9.57
N LEU A 261 -14.39 18.46 9.64
CA LEU A 261 -15.28 17.34 9.31
C LEU A 261 -14.74 16.67 8.04
N PRO A 262 -14.66 15.33 7.99
CA PRO A 262 -14.34 14.70 6.73
C PRO A 262 -15.31 15.23 5.69
N TYR A 263 -14.82 15.56 4.49
CA TYR A 263 -15.66 15.66 3.30
C TYR A 263 -16.14 14.24 2.92
N PHE A 264 -16.61 13.47 3.90
CA PHE A 264 -17.25 12.18 3.75
C PHE A 264 -18.44 12.23 4.67
N LYS A 265 -19.60 12.45 4.05
CA LYS A 265 -20.92 12.41 4.67
C LYS A 265 -21.03 11.14 5.50
N SER A 266 -21.45 11.30 6.74
CA SER A 266 -22.03 10.23 7.56
C SER A 266 -23.08 9.50 6.74
N LEU A 267 -22.85 8.24 6.41
CA LEU A 267 -23.94 7.32 6.13
C LEU A 267 -24.43 6.84 7.49
N ASP A 268 -25.60 7.35 7.85
CA ASP A 268 -26.42 6.81 8.94
C ASP A 268 -26.54 5.29 8.83
N GLU A 269 -26.34 4.62 9.95
CA GLU A 269 -26.80 3.27 10.24
C GLU A 269 -28.34 3.22 10.18
N SER A 270 -28.93 3.21 8.99
CA SER A 270 -30.29 2.68 8.80
C SER A 270 -30.60 2.39 7.33
N SER A 271 -29.92 1.43 6.71
CA SER A 271 -30.46 0.82 5.49
C SER A 271 -29.83 -0.53 5.18
N SER A 272 -30.38 -1.56 5.79
CA SER A 272 -30.40 -2.89 5.19
C SER A 272 -31.09 -2.78 3.82
N SER A 273 -30.34 -2.82 2.72
CA SER A 273 -30.73 -3.52 1.48
C SER A 273 -29.71 -3.36 0.35
N LYS A 274 -29.21 -4.51 -0.12
CA LYS A 274 -28.95 -4.88 -1.52
C LYS A 274 -28.62 -3.73 -2.50
N ARG A 275 -27.38 -3.71 -2.98
CA ARG A 275 -27.12 -3.43 -4.40
C ARG A 275 -25.86 -4.16 -4.88
N TYR A 276 -26.11 -5.28 -5.57
CA TYR A 276 -25.20 -5.80 -6.60
C TYR A 276 -24.99 -4.69 -7.63
N TYR A 277 -23.74 -4.28 -7.86
CA TYR A 277 -23.41 -3.43 -9.00
C TYR A 277 -23.20 -4.31 -10.24
N ASN A 278 -24.18 -4.23 -11.14
CA ASN A 278 -24.07 -4.63 -12.53
C ASN A 278 -23.57 -3.42 -13.35
N GLY A 279 -22.63 -3.67 -14.26
CA GLY A 279 -22.44 -2.88 -15.49
C GLY A 279 -21.66 -1.58 -15.36
N ILE A 280 -20.33 -1.67 -15.47
CA ILE A 280 -19.48 -0.52 -15.83
C ILE A 280 -19.51 -0.39 -17.35
N CYS A 281 -20.18 0.64 -17.84
CA CYS A 281 -20.08 1.11 -19.22
C CYS A 281 -19.08 2.26 -19.24
N ALA A 282 -17.81 1.95 -19.54
CA ALA A 282 -16.82 2.98 -19.87
C ALA A 282 -17.17 3.58 -21.24
N ARG A 283 -17.42 4.89 -21.28
CA ARG A 283 -17.48 5.64 -22.53
C ARG A 283 -16.08 6.12 -22.91
N SER A 284 -15.89 6.15 -24.23
CA SER A 284 -14.86 6.79 -25.06
C SER A 284 -13.48 6.13 -25.18
N ALA A 285 -13.37 5.28 -26.21
CA ALA A 285 -12.24 5.31 -27.13
C ALA A 285 -12.74 4.91 -28.54
N LEU A 286 -13.32 5.87 -29.25
CA LEU A 286 -13.57 5.80 -30.68
C LEU A 286 -13.51 7.23 -31.21
N GLN A 287 -12.30 7.64 -31.59
CA GLN A 287 -12.07 8.56 -32.71
C GLN A 287 -10.58 8.52 -33.06
N ASP A 288 -10.36 8.33 -34.36
CA ASP A 288 -9.12 8.45 -35.14
C ASP A 288 -8.31 7.18 -35.43
N LEU A 289 -8.45 6.78 -36.72
CA LEU A 289 -7.77 5.78 -37.56
C LEU A 289 -8.45 4.41 -37.68
#